data_AF-A0A4R4WNV4-F1
#
_entry.id   AF-A0A4R4WNV4-F1
#
_cell.length_a   1.000
_cell.length_b   1.000
_cell.length_c   1.000
_cell.angle_alpha   90.00
_cell.angle_beta   90.00
_cell.angle_gamma   90.00
#
_symmetry.space_group_name_H-M   'P 1'
#
loop_
_entity.id
_entity.type
_entity.pdbx_description
1 polymer ?
#
loop_
_entity_poly.entity_id
_entity_poly.type
_entity_poly.pdbx_seq_one_letter_code
_entity_poly.pdbx_strand_id
1 'polypeptide(L)'
;MDRASLHPAASRWIELWNGQQALGWDLHGTPVFRFRWAPAGLATRRQLRSLRMCPGGREPCALLVWRNGTRWAWLYRLDLARPSRVPSPAQLNALD
;
A
#
# COMPACT_ATOMS: atom_id res chain seq x y z
N MET A 1 0.38 15.46 -4.27
CA MET A 1 -0.09 14.70 -5.43
C MET A 1 -1.34 15.38 -5.93
N ASP A 2 -1.30 15.90 -7.16
CA ASP A 2 -2.43 16.53 -7.81
C ASP A 2 -3.37 15.48 -8.45
N ARG A 3 -4.61 15.88 -8.74
CA ARG A 3 -5.63 14.98 -9.28
C ARG A 3 -5.31 14.46 -10.69
N ALA A 4 -4.58 15.24 -11.49
CA ALA A 4 -4.23 14.84 -12.86
C ALA A 4 -3.22 13.70 -12.87
N SER A 5 -2.26 13.70 -11.95
CA SER A 5 -1.29 12.62 -11.75
C SER A 5 -1.90 11.29 -11.25
N LEU A 6 -3.14 11.30 -10.75
CA LEU A 6 -3.85 10.10 -10.26
C LEU A 6 -4.98 9.66 -11.21
N HIS A 7 -4.81 9.90 -12.52
CA HIS A 7 -5.80 9.57 -13.54
C HIS A 7 -5.52 8.21 -14.22
N PRO A 8 -6.51 7.30 -14.32
CA PRO A 8 -6.31 5.96 -14.85
C PRO A 8 -6.15 5.91 -16.38
N ALA A 9 -6.22 7.03 -17.10
CA ALA A 9 -6.06 7.02 -18.57
C ALA A 9 -4.67 6.52 -19.02
N ALA A 10 -3.65 6.64 -18.16
CA ALA A 10 -2.31 6.13 -18.42
C ALA A 10 -2.14 4.65 -18.01
N SER A 11 -3.23 3.92 -17.75
CA SER A 11 -3.14 2.54 -17.29
C SER A 11 -2.53 1.63 -18.35
N ARG A 12 -1.56 0.83 -17.91
CA ARG A 12 -0.85 -0.20 -18.68
C ARG A 12 -0.56 -1.39 -17.77
N TRP A 13 -0.12 -2.50 -18.35
CA TRP A 13 0.44 -3.59 -17.58
C TRP A 13 1.79 -3.16 -17.00
N ILE A 14 1.96 -3.28 -15.69
CA ILE A 14 3.18 -2.97 -14.96
C ILE A 14 3.69 -4.26 -14.33
N GLU A 15 4.96 -4.56 -14.53
CA GLU A 15 5.65 -5.65 -13.86
C GLU A 15 6.07 -5.24 -12.45
N LEU A 16 5.84 -6.14 -11.49
CA LEU A 16 6.15 -5.95 -10.08
C LEU A 16 7.41 -6.71 -9.66
N TRP A 17 7.85 -6.46 -8.43
CA TRP A 17 9.08 -7.03 -7.86
C TRP A 17 9.16 -8.57 -7.86
N ASN A 18 8.04 -9.25 -8.06
CA ASN A 18 7.91 -10.71 -8.06
C ASN A 18 7.55 -11.28 -9.46
N GLY A 19 7.70 -10.49 -10.52
CA GLY A 19 7.36 -10.88 -11.90
C GLY A 19 5.86 -10.93 -12.20
N GLN A 20 4.98 -10.62 -11.23
CA GLN A 20 3.55 -10.46 -11.51
C GLN A 20 3.32 -9.21 -12.33
N GLN A 21 2.42 -9.30 -13.31
CA GLN A 21 1.91 -8.14 -14.04
C GLN A 21 0.56 -7.72 -13.48
N ALA A 22 0.36 -6.41 -13.31
CA ALA A 22 -0.90 -5.84 -12.89
C ALA A 22 -1.24 -4.58 -13.66
N LEU A 23 -2.54 -4.34 -13.87
CA LEU A 23 -3.02 -3.15 -14.54
C LEU A 23 -2.93 -1.94 -13.59
N GLY A 24 -2.18 -0.92 -13.99
CA GLY A 24 -1.96 0.30 -13.20
C GLY A 24 -1.24 1.35 -14.03
N TRP A 25 -0.84 2.46 -13.42
CA TRP A 25 -0.01 3.47 -14.10
C TRP A 25 1.20 3.82 -13.26
N ASP A 26 2.20 4.44 -13.88
CA ASP A 26 3.39 4.87 -13.18
C ASP A 26 3.25 6.33 -12.72
N LEU A 27 3.62 6.58 -11.48
CA LEU A 27 3.77 7.93 -10.91
C LEU A 27 5.20 8.10 -10.43
N HIS A 28 6.07 8.66 -11.27
CA HIS A 28 7.48 8.91 -10.97
C HIS A 28 8.22 7.66 -10.47
N GLY A 29 8.04 6.51 -11.15
CA GLY A 29 8.63 5.23 -10.77
C GLY A 29 7.87 4.49 -9.66
N THR A 30 6.73 5.01 -9.21
CA THR A 30 5.85 4.34 -8.24
C THR A 30 4.61 3.80 -8.94
N PRO A 31 4.39 2.47 -8.95
CA PRO A 31 3.15 1.89 -9.45
C PRO A 31 1.93 2.41 -8.71
N VAL A 32 0.87 2.75 -9.45
CA VAL A 32 -0.41 3.23 -8.93
C VAL A 32 -1.53 2.32 -9.42
N PHE A 33 -2.37 1.90 -8.49
CA PHE A 33 -3.51 1.03 -8.74
C PHE A 33 -4.82 1.74 -8.39
N ARG A 34 -5.82 1.56 -9.25
CA ARG A 34 -7.20 1.90 -8.90
C ARG A 34 -7.70 0.96 -7.81
N PHE A 35 -8.75 1.37 -7.10
CA PHE A 35 -9.47 0.52 -6.16
C PHE A 35 -9.76 -0.87 -6.77
N ARG A 36 -9.37 -1.93 -6.03
CA ARG A 36 -9.48 -3.36 -6.41
C ARG A 36 -8.56 -3.83 -7.54
N TRP A 37 -7.61 -3.02 -8.01
CA TRP A 37 -6.65 -3.42 -9.07
C TRP A 37 -5.29 -3.83 -8.51
N ALA A 38 -4.96 -3.48 -7.28
CA ALA A 38 -3.72 -3.91 -6.65
C ALA A 38 -3.69 -5.45 -6.56
N PRO A 39 -2.65 -6.13 -7.07
CA PRO A 39 -2.57 -7.58 -7.04
C PRO A 39 -2.30 -8.10 -5.62
N ALA A 40 -2.38 -9.42 -5.47
CA ALA A 40 -1.97 -10.10 -4.25
C ALA A 40 -0.50 -9.80 -3.90
N GLY A 41 -0.14 -9.95 -2.62
CA GLY A 41 1.19 -9.60 -2.12
C GLY A 41 1.36 -8.13 -1.72
N LEU A 42 0.39 -7.27 -2.03
CA LEU A 42 0.33 -5.89 -1.54
C LEU A 42 -0.75 -5.70 -0.47
N ALA A 43 -0.44 -4.85 0.51
CA ALA A 43 -1.39 -4.46 1.55
C ALA A 43 -1.22 -2.99 1.96
N THR A 44 -2.33 -2.33 2.25
CA THR A 44 -2.32 -1.03 2.93
C THR A 44 -1.88 -1.19 4.39
N ARG A 45 -1.37 -0.11 5.01
CA ARG A 45 -1.07 -0.12 6.47
C ARG A 45 -2.26 -0.58 7.33
N ARG A 46 -3.50 -0.22 6.92
CA ARG A 46 -4.71 -0.63 7.62
C ARG A 46 -4.93 -2.15 7.53
N GLN A 47 -4.75 -2.73 6.35
CA GLN A 47 -4.84 -4.20 6.18
C GLN A 47 -3.75 -4.93 6.97
N LEU A 48 -2.51 -4.43 6.98
CA LEU A 48 -1.45 -4.98 7.82
C LEU A 48 -1.81 -4.95 9.31
N ARG A 49 -2.36 -3.83 9.80
CA ARG A 49 -2.82 -3.71 11.19
C ARG A 49 -3.90 -4.74 11.54
N SER A 50 -4.86 -4.96 10.65
CA SER A 50 -5.88 -6.01 10.82
C SER A 50 -5.28 -7.43 10.92
N LEU A 51 -4.11 -7.65 10.31
CA LEU A 51 -3.35 -8.91 10.40
C LEU A 51 -2.35 -8.94 11.57
N ARG A 52 -2.36 -7.95 12.47
CA ARG A 52 -1.33 -7.77 13.51
C ARG A 52 0.09 -7.70 12.94
N MET A 53 0.24 -7.17 11.73
CA MET A 53 1.51 -6.95 11.05
C MET A 53 1.83 -5.47 10.91
N CYS A 54 3.09 -5.16 10.65
CA CYS A 54 3.59 -3.84 10.29
C CYS A 54 4.52 -3.91 9.06
N PRO A 55 4.80 -2.79 8.39
CA PRO A 55 5.73 -2.76 7.25
C PRO A 55 7.18 -3.14 7.57
N GLY A 56 7.53 -3.35 8.84
CA GLY A 56 8.90 -3.72 9.23
C GLY A 56 9.96 -2.64 8.94
N GLY A 57 9.57 -1.37 8.85
CA GLY A 57 10.48 -0.26 8.48
C GLY A 57 10.71 -0.10 6.98
N ARG A 58 10.01 -0.85 6.13
CA ARG A 58 10.09 -0.72 4.67
C ARG A 58 9.32 0.49 4.16
N GLU A 59 9.90 1.19 3.19
CA GLU A 59 9.22 2.22 2.41
C GLU A 59 8.05 1.65 1.59
N PRO A 60 7.02 2.46 1.29
CA PRO A 60 5.93 2.02 0.42
C PRO A 60 6.44 1.69 -0.99
N CYS A 61 5.78 0.75 -1.64
CA CYS A 61 6.19 0.25 -2.97
C CYS A 61 5.18 0.53 -4.08
N ALA A 62 3.97 0.96 -3.73
CA ALA A 62 2.92 1.34 -4.68
C ALA A 62 1.87 2.22 -4.01
N LEU A 63 0.99 2.82 -4.80
CA LEU A 63 -0.12 3.65 -4.37
C LEU A 63 -1.45 3.01 -4.76
N LEU A 64 -2.42 3.01 -3.86
CA LEU A 64 -3.82 2.69 -4.13
C LEU A 64 -4.62 3.98 -4.18
N VAL A 65 -5.41 4.21 -5.23
CA VAL A 65 -6.27 5.40 -5.35
C VAL A 65 -7.74 5.05 -5.61
N TRP A 66 -8.63 5.88 -5.06
CA TRP A 66 -10.07 5.75 -5.25
C TRP A 66 -10.78 7.11 -5.11
N ARG A 67 -12.10 7.13 -5.37
CA ARG A 67 -12.91 8.36 -5.45
C ARG A 67 -12.24 9.42 -6.35
N ASN A 68 -11.89 9.02 -7.58
CA ASN A 68 -11.29 9.89 -8.60
C ASN A 68 -10.05 10.65 -8.12
N GLY A 69 -9.15 9.96 -7.40
CA GLY A 69 -7.89 10.52 -6.90
C GLY A 69 -8.01 11.32 -5.60
N THR A 70 -9.22 11.55 -5.06
CA THR A 70 -9.40 12.29 -3.79
C THR A 70 -9.02 11.47 -2.57
N ARG A 71 -9.00 10.14 -2.68
CA ARG A 71 -8.54 9.25 -1.63
C ARG A 71 -7.47 8.32 -2.15
N TRP A 72 -6.48 8.07 -1.30
CA TRP A 72 -5.37 7.21 -1.61
C TRP A 72 -4.81 6.55 -0.36
N ALA A 73 -4.04 5.49 -0.55
CA ALA A 73 -3.31 4.80 0.51
C ALA A 73 -2.03 4.20 -0.07
N TRP A 74 -0.96 4.24 0.71
CA TRP A 74 0.26 3.51 0.40
C TRP A 74 0.05 2.01 0.50
N LEU A 75 0.70 1.28 -0.41
CA LEU A 75 0.78 -0.17 -0.44
C LEU A 75 2.19 -0.63 -0.07
N TYR A 76 2.24 -1.69 0.72
CA TYR A 76 3.43 -2.33 1.23
C TYR A 76 3.43 -3.80 0.83
N ARG A 77 4.64 -4.33 0.68
CA ARG A 77 4.91 -5.73 0.43
C ARG A 77 4.56 -6.59 1.63
N LEU A 78 3.66 -7.55 1.45
CA LEU A 78 3.25 -8.50 2.49
C LEU A 78 4.41 -9.44 2.87
N ASP A 79 5.23 -9.84 1.91
CA ASP A 79 6.38 -10.72 2.11
C ASP A 79 7.53 -10.06 2.90
N LEU A 80 7.54 -8.73 2.99
CA LEU A 80 8.47 -7.97 3.82
C LEU A 80 7.84 -7.50 5.15
N ALA A 81 6.55 -7.76 5.36
CA ALA A 81 5.87 -7.39 6.58
C ALA A 81 6.37 -8.23 7.76
N ARG A 82 6.26 -7.67 8.96
CA ARG A 82 6.69 -8.35 10.20
C ARG A 82 5.58 -8.29 11.23
N PRO A 83 5.54 -9.24 12.19
CA PRO A 83 4.63 -9.14 13.32
C PRO A 83 4.79 -7.80 14.03
N SER A 84 3.65 -7.15 14.33
CA SER A 84 3.66 -5.94 15.13
C SER A 84 4.14 -6.26 16.54
N ARG A 85 4.91 -5.34 17.14
CA ARG A 85 5.31 -5.46 18.54
C ARG A 85 4.07 -5.43 19.42
N VAL A 86 4.04 -6.33 20.39
CA VAL A 86 3.02 -6.30 21.44
C VAL A 86 3.38 -5.16 22.40
N PRO A 87 2.48 -4.20 22.66
CA PRO A 87 2.73 -3.15 23.63
C PRO A 87 2.89 -3.74 25.04
N SER A 88 3.79 -3.18 25.83
CA SER A 88 3.96 -3.58 27.24
C SER A 88 2.79 -3.10 28.09
N PRO A 89 2.56 -3.67 29.29
CA PRO A 89 1.53 -3.18 30.21
C PRO A 89 1.67 -1.68 30.52
N ALA A 90 2.89 -1.19 30.72
CA ALA A 90 3.13 0.24 30.95
C ALA A 90 2.73 1.13 29.76
N GLN A 91 2.91 0.65 28.52
CA GLN A 91 2.48 1.36 27.31
C GLN A 91 0.95 1.33 27.15
N LEU A 92 0.29 0.24 27.54
CA LEU A 92 -1.17 0.15 27.53
C LEU A 92 -1.79 1.07 28.58
N ASN A 93 -1.24 1.09 29.80
CA ASN A 93 -1.71 1.97 30.88
C ASN A 93 -1.56 3.46 30.57
N ALA A 94 -0.69 3.84 29.63
CA ALA A 94 -0.54 5.23 29.20
C ALA A 94 -1.60 5.68 28.17
N LEU A 95 -2.42 4.74 27.67
CA LEU A 95 -3.52 5.01 26.74
C LEU A 95 -4.89 5.06 27.43
N ASP A 96 -4.95 4.63 28.71
CA ASP A 96 -6.11 4.72 29.60
C ASP A 96 -6.09 6.07 30.34
#